data_AF-A0A086APV8-F1
#
_entry.id   AF-A0A086APV8-F1
#
_cell.length_a   1.000
_cell.length_b   1.000
_cell.length_c   1.000
_cell.angle_alpha   90.00
_cell.angle_beta   90.00
_cell.angle_gamma   90.00
#
_symmetry.space_group_name_H-M   'P 1'
#
loop_
_entity.id
_entity.type
_entity.pdbx_description
1 polymer ?
#
loop_
_entity_poly.entity_id
_entity_poly.type
_entity_poly.pdbx_seq_one_letter_code
_entity_poly.pdbx_strand_id
1 'polypeptide(L)'
;MKKTIFIFLCFSQAVLAQHKKKTPPLLPPEKLAEYSFSKEELLNDELKGSKWYFDLKNYDQTQLSFDKDAAKPDVLYFVDDTNFRININQKHCKSLIKGTFEIIRKTEEPMTTQMGHRSFRISTPYQKCVHKFSFFLLNNLDISFEQQGKVMKMKAIEEIPPPTVRGF
;
A
#
# COMPACT_ATOMS: atom_id res chain seq x y z
N MET A 1 7.71 -40.95 -71.61
CA MET A 1 8.93 -40.16 -71.31
C MET A 1 8.54 -38.71 -71.10
N LYS A 2 9.07 -38.12 -70.03
CA LYS A 2 8.79 -36.77 -69.51
C LYS A 2 8.99 -35.67 -70.57
N LYS A 3 8.07 -34.71 -70.66
CA LYS A 3 8.42 -33.30 -70.88
C LYS A 3 7.51 -32.38 -70.07
N THR A 4 8.18 -31.61 -69.24
CA THR A 4 7.75 -30.68 -68.21
C THR A 4 7.02 -29.48 -68.83
N ILE A 5 5.88 -29.08 -68.28
CA ILE A 5 5.24 -27.80 -68.59
C ILE A 5 5.40 -26.90 -67.36
N PHE A 6 6.12 -25.81 -67.56
CA PHE A 6 6.31 -24.73 -66.60
C PHE A 6 5.57 -23.51 -67.17
N ILE A 7 4.46 -23.08 -66.56
CA ILE A 7 3.80 -21.83 -66.92
C ILE A 7 3.42 -21.07 -65.63
N PHE A 8 4.26 -20.07 -65.36
CA PHE A 8 3.96 -18.74 -64.82
C PHE A 8 2.66 -18.56 -64.01
N LEU A 9 2.82 -18.51 -62.69
CA LEU A 9 1.88 -17.82 -61.82
C LEU A 9 2.44 -16.44 -61.48
N CYS A 10 1.85 -15.43 -62.12
CA CYS A 10 2.00 -14.02 -61.77
C CYS A 10 1.44 -13.79 -60.36
N PHE A 11 2.30 -13.78 -59.34
CA PHE A 11 1.94 -13.24 -58.04
C PHE A 11 2.32 -11.77 -58.00
N SER A 12 1.29 -10.96 -58.25
CA SER A 12 1.28 -9.51 -58.06
C SER A 12 1.79 -9.15 -56.67
N GLN A 13 2.71 -8.19 -56.67
CA GLN A 13 3.34 -7.59 -55.50
C GLN A 13 2.28 -7.02 -54.54
N ALA A 14 2.16 -7.62 -53.36
CA ALA A 14 1.63 -6.93 -52.20
C ALA A 14 2.81 -6.58 -51.30
N VAL A 15 3.36 -5.38 -51.50
CA VAL A 15 4.31 -4.78 -50.57
C VAL A 15 3.56 -4.48 -49.28
N LEU A 16 3.54 -5.43 -48.36
CA LEU A 16 3.21 -5.17 -46.97
C LEU A 16 4.39 -4.42 -46.37
N ALA A 17 4.30 -3.09 -46.41
CA ALA A 17 5.12 -2.20 -45.63
C ALA A 17 4.90 -2.51 -44.14
N GLN A 18 5.65 -3.48 -43.63
CA GLN A 18 5.69 -3.80 -42.22
C GLN A 18 6.47 -2.67 -41.55
N HIS A 19 5.77 -1.60 -41.17
CA HIS A 19 6.30 -0.62 -40.22
C HIS A 19 6.69 -1.39 -38.96
N LYS A 20 7.99 -1.70 -38.82
CA LYS A 20 8.59 -2.01 -37.53
C LYS A 20 8.34 -0.79 -36.64
N LYS A 21 7.26 -0.81 -35.86
CA LYS A 21 7.19 0.00 -34.65
C LYS A 21 8.43 -0.37 -33.87
N LYS A 22 9.36 0.59 -33.73
CA LYS A 22 10.40 0.50 -32.72
C LYS A 22 9.65 0.32 -31.41
N THR A 23 9.68 -0.89 -30.87
CA THR A 23 9.24 -1.14 -29.50
C THR A 23 10.03 -0.14 -28.67
N PRO A 24 9.37 0.73 -27.89
CA PRO A 24 10.08 1.50 -26.88
C PRO A 24 10.93 0.51 -26.08
N PRO A 25 12.17 0.85 -25.69
CA PRO A 25 12.89 0.00 -24.76
C PRO A 25 11.94 -0.25 -23.59
N LEU A 26 11.62 -1.53 -23.37
CA LEU A 26 10.88 -1.94 -22.20
C LEU A 26 11.75 -1.47 -21.04
N LEU A 27 11.33 -0.39 -20.36
CA LEU A 27 11.90 -0.06 -19.06
C LEU A 27 11.92 -1.39 -18.30
N PRO A 28 13.07 -1.82 -17.74
CA PRO A 28 13.10 -3.05 -16.97
C PRO A 28 11.96 -2.92 -15.95
N PRO A 29 11.08 -3.94 -15.82
CA PRO A 29 10.09 -3.90 -14.76
C PRO A 29 10.87 -3.63 -13.48
N GLU A 30 10.57 -2.52 -12.81
CA GLU A 30 11.00 -2.31 -11.44
C GLU A 30 10.53 -3.56 -10.71
N LYS A 31 11.46 -4.49 -10.49
CA LYS A 31 11.28 -5.51 -9.48
C LYS A 31 11.21 -4.68 -8.21
N LEU A 32 9.99 -4.34 -7.79
CA LEU A 32 9.72 -3.98 -6.41
C LEU A 32 10.35 -5.11 -5.63
N ALA A 33 11.56 -4.89 -5.12
CA ALA A 33 12.23 -5.87 -4.31
C ALA A 33 11.24 -6.18 -3.20
N GLU A 34 10.83 -7.44 -3.10
CA GLU A 34 9.99 -7.89 -2.00
C GLU A 34 10.88 -7.73 -0.76
N TYR A 35 10.72 -6.59 -0.11
CA TYR A 35 11.58 -6.23 0.99
C TYR A 35 11.14 -7.05 2.20
N SER A 36 12.10 -7.67 2.88
CA SER A 36 11.88 -8.40 4.12
C SER A 36 12.54 -7.65 5.28
N PHE A 37 11.75 -7.13 6.22
CA PHE A 37 12.27 -6.63 7.50
C PHE A 37 12.68 -7.84 8.36
N SER A 38 13.79 -7.72 9.08
CA SER A 38 14.07 -8.59 10.21
C SER A 38 13.05 -8.34 11.33
N LYS A 39 12.88 -9.30 12.24
CA LYS A 39 11.90 -9.15 13.33
C LYS A 39 12.26 -8.01 14.27
N GLU A 40 13.55 -7.75 14.45
CA GLU A 40 14.11 -6.72 15.32
C GLU A 40 13.80 -5.30 14.79
N GLU A 41 13.64 -5.17 13.47
CA GLU A 41 13.26 -3.93 12.79
C GLU A 41 11.77 -3.62 12.89
N LEU A 42 10.94 -4.56 13.36
CA LEU A 42 9.49 -4.40 13.45
C LEU A 42 9.01 -4.21 14.91
N LEU A 43 7.90 -3.49 15.05
CA LEU A 43 7.16 -3.34 16.31
C LEU A 43 6.07 -4.41 16.49
N ASN A 44 5.96 -5.35 15.55
CA ASN A 44 4.93 -6.38 15.54
C ASN A 44 4.86 -7.18 16.85
N ASP A 45 6.01 -7.62 17.35
CA ASP A 45 6.10 -8.39 18.59
C ASP A 45 5.76 -7.56 19.85
N GLU A 46 5.96 -6.25 19.82
CA GLU A 46 5.60 -5.34 20.92
C GLU A 46 4.11 -4.97 20.92
N LEU A 47 3.54 -4.88 19.72
CA LEU A 47 2.15 -4.48 19.53
C LEU A 47 1.17 -5.64 19.66
N LYS A 48 1.61 -6.89 19.48
CA LYS A 48 0.73 -8.06 19.58
C LYS A 48 -0.06 -8.08 20.90
N GLY A 49 -1.35 -8.40 20.81
CA GLY A 49 -2.25 -8.38 21.94
C GLY A 49 -2.71 -6.99 22.40
N SER A 50 -2.16 -5.90 21.85
CA SER A 50 -2.49 -4.54 22.30
C SER A 50 -3.75 -3.98 21.62
N LYS A 51 -4.57 -3.30 22.42
CA LYS A 51 -5.75 -2.54 21.95
C LYS A 51 -5.48 -1.04 22.02
N TRP A 52 -6.01 -0.35 21.04
CA TRP A 52 -5.86 1.08 20.82
C TRP A 52 -7.21 1.67 20.42
N TYR A 53 -7.63 2.69 21.13
CA TYR A 53 -8.97 3.23 21.05
C TYR A 53 -8.96 4.60 20.37
N PHE A 54 -9.99 4.86 19.56
CA PHE A 54 -10.11 6.09 18.78
C PHE A 54 -11.57 6.40 18.47
N ASP A 55 -11.82 7.60 17.95
CA ASP A 55 -13.13 8.00 17.45
C ASP A 55 -13.00 8.44 15.99
N LEU A 56 -13.49 7.61 15.08
CA LEU A 56 -13.47 7.88 13.65
C LEU A 56 -14.25 9.15 13.25
N LYS A 57 -15.16 9.65 14.09
CA LYS A 57 -15.85 10.92 13.81
C LYS A 57 -14.90 12.12 13.80
N ASN A 58 -13.81 12.05 14.54
CA ASN A 58 -12.84 13.14 14.68
C ASN A 58 -11.67 12.99 13.69
N TYR A 59 -11.77 12.07 12.74
CA TYR A 59 -10.73 11.78 11.78
C TYR A 59 -10.71 12.83 10.65
N ASP A 60 -9.58 13.55 10.53
CA ASP A 60 -9.40 14.66 9.59
C ASP A 60 -8.86 14.24 8.21
N GLN A 61 -8.81 12.94 7.92
CA GLN A 61 -8.28 12.32 6.69
C GLN A 61 -6.75 12.32 6.53
N THR A 62 -6.01 13.06 7.37
CA THR A 62 -4.55 13.18 7.25
C THR A 62 -3.80 12.51 8.40
N GLN A 63 -4.42 12.49 9.57
CA GLN A 63 -3.85 11.89 10.78
C GLN A 63 -4.93 11.33 11.69
N LEU A 64 -4.53 10.40 12.56
CA LEU A 64 -5.39 9.83 13.58
C LEU A 64 -4.57 9.49 14.82
N SER A 65 -5.10 9.87 15.98
CA SER A 65 -4.53 9.52 17.28
C SER A 65 -5.31 8.38 17.90
N PHE A 66 -4.58 7.44 18.48
CA PHE A 66 -5.11 6.31 19.21
C PHE A 66 -4.53 6.32 20.62
N ASP A 67 -5.31 5.94 21.61
CA ASP A 67 -4.84 5.84 23.00
C ASP A 67 -5.41 4.60 23.70
N LYS A 68 -5.31 4.57 25.03
CA LYS A 68 -5.78 3.47 25.87
C LYS A 68 -7.16 3.73 26.50
N ASP A 69 -7.87 4.78 26.07
CA ASP A 69 -9.18 5.13 26.62
C ASP A 69 -10.29 4.26 26.03
N ALA A 70 -10.73 3.27 26.80
CA ALA A 70 -11.80 2.35 26.41
C ALA A 70 -13.19 3.00 26.31
N ALA A 71 -13.35 4.27 26.70
CA ALA A 71 -14.60 5.01 26.49
C ALA A 71 -14.87 5.35 25.01
N LYS A 72 -13.83 5.32 24.16
CA LYS A 72 -13.99 5.62 22.73
C LYS A 72 -14.61 4.46 21.97
N PRO A 73 -15.43 4.75 20.94
CA PRO A 73 -16.26 3.74 20.29
C PRO A 73 -15.49 2.77 19.38
N ASP A 74 -14.39 3.20 18.77
CA ASP A 74 -13.67 2.43 17.77
C ASP A 74 -12.37 1.86 18.33
N VAL A 75 -12.01 0.65 17.88
CA VAL A 75 -10.89 -0.11 18.44
C VAL A 75 -10.03 -0.70 17.33
N LEU A 76 -8.75 -0.35 17.34
CA LEU A 76 -7.68 -1.07 16.65
C LEU A 76 -7.10 -2.12 17.61
N TYR A 77 -7.07 -3.36 17.17
CA TYR A 77 -6.54 -4.49 17.92
C TYR A 77 -5.51 -5.21 17.08
N PHE A 78 -4.26 -5.24 17.54
CA PHE A 78 -3.21 -6.10 17.00
C PHE A 78 -3.40 -7.47 17.63
N VAL A 79 -3.98 -8.41 16.88
CA VAL A 79 -4.45 -9.69 17.39
C VAL A 79 -3.27 -10.56 17.81
N ASP A 80 -2.30 -10.67 16.91
CA ASP A 80 -1.04 -11.37 17.06
C ASP A 80 0.10 -10.54 16.43
N ASP A 81 1.23 -11.16 16.14
CA ASP A 81 2.41 -10.51 15.53
C ASP A 81 2.25 -10.25 14.02
N THR A 82 1.14 -10.64 13.41
CA THR A 82 0.92 -10.56 11.97
C THR A 82 -0.41 -9.88 11.63
N ASN A 83 -1.45 -10.15 12.40
CA ASN A 83 -2.83 -9.84 12.09
C ASN A 83 -3.35 -8.69 12.95
N PHE A 84 -4.11 -7.81 12.32
CA PHE A 84 -4.86 -6.77 13.01
C PHE A 84 -6.36 -6.87 12.73
N ARG A 85 -7.13 -6.22 13.60
CA ARG A 85 -8.57 -6.06 13.51
C ARG A 85 -8.95 -4.66 13.94
N ILE A 86 -9.77 -3.97 13.15
CA ILE A 86 -10.38 -2.70 13.53
C ILE A 86 -11.89 -2.89 13.59
N ASN A 87 -12.46 -2.59 14.76
CA ASN A 87 -13.90 -2.54 14.98
C ASN A 87 -14.33 -1.08 14.96
N ILE A 88 -15.19 -0.73 14.00
CA ILE A 88 -15.87 0.57 13.95
C ILE A 88 -17.27 0.39 14.52
N ASN A 89 -17.60 1.16 15.55
CA ASN A 89 -18.88 1.09 16.26
C ASN A 89 -19.50 2.49 16.42
N GLN A 90 -19.73 3.14 15.29
CA GLN A 90 -20.35 4.46 15.21
C GLN A 90 -21.88 4.32 15.04
N LYS A 91 -22.63 5.34 15.47
CA LYS A 91 -24.12 5.36 15.41
C LYS A 91 -24.68 4.93 14.04
N HIS A 92 -24.02 5.34 12.95
CA HIS A 92 -24.45 5.08 11.57
C HIS A 92 -23.47 4.19 10.77
N CYS A 93 -22.50 3.56 11.43
CA CYS A 93 -21.53 2.68 10.77
C CYS A 93 -21.00 1.65 11.77
N LYS A 94 -21.36 0.39 11.54
CA LYS A 94 -20.80 -0.77 12.25
C LYS A 94 -20.02 -1.59 11.24
N SER A 95 -18.70 -1.62 11.40
CA SER A 95 -17.79 -2.19 10.40
C SER A 95 -16.66 -2.96 11.05
N LEU A 96 -16.14 -3.92 10.30
CA LEU A 96 -15.04 -4.77 10.73
C LEU A 96 -13.98 -4.80 9.62
N ILE A 97 -12.83 -4.19 9.87
CA ILE A 97 -11.66 -4.20 8.99
C ILE A 97 -10.64 -5.18 9.57
N LYS A 98 -10.05 -6.02 8.73
CA LYS A 98 -9.03 -7.01 9.09
C LYS A 98 -7.94 -7.00 8.05
N GLY A 99 -6.79 -7.51 8.43
CA GLY A 99 -5.65 -7.57 7.55
C GLY A 99 -4.38 -7.96 8.28
N THR A 100 -3.26 -7.79 7.60
CA THR A 100 -1.93 -7.93 8.18
C THR A 100 -1.26 -6.58 8.36
N PHE A 101 -0.28 -6.51 9.26
CA PHE A 101 0.46 -5.29 9.52
C PHE A 101 1.96 -5.56 9.64
N GLU A 102 2.76 -4.57 9.27
CA GLU A 102 4.22 -4.56 9.39
C GLU A 102 4.63 -3.14 9.77
N ILE A 103 4.89 -2.87 11.05
CA ILE A 103 5.20 -1.51 11.52
C ILE A 103 6.68 -1.45 11.86
N ILE A 104 7.42 -0.63 11.11
CA ILE A 104 8.87 -0.48 11.29
C ILE A 104 9.14 0.31 12.58
N ARG A 105 10.07 -0.19 13.39
CA ARG A 105 10.61 0.52 14.55
C ARG A 105 11.41 1.72 14.07
N LYS A 106 11.01 2.93 14.47
CA LYS A 106 11.83 4.14 14.30
C LYS A 106 13.05 4.08 15.20
N THR A 107 14.22 3.76 14.64
CA THR A 107 15.49 3.73 15.36
C THR A 107 16.34 4.98 15.12
N GLU A 108 16.30 5.62 13.93
CA GLU A 108 17.04 6.86 13.62
C GLU A 108 16.30 7.75 12.58
N GLU A 109 16.59 9.06 12.57
CA GLU A 109 16.16 10.00 11.51
C GLU A 109 17.29 10.27 10.50
N PRO A 110 17.01 10.42 9.19
CA PRO A 110 15.71 10.23 8.54
C PRO A 110 15.46 8.76 8.23
N MET A 111 14.27 8.28 8.59
CA MET A 111 13.81 6.95 8.17
C MET A 111 13.52 7.01 6.67
N THR A 112 14.38 6.41 5.86
CA THR A 112 14.05 6.14 4.45
C THR A 112 13.00 5.05 4.45
N THR A 113 11.72 5.44 4.52
CA THR A 113 10.62 4.52 4.24
C THR A 113 10.82 4.02 2.82
N GLN A 114 11.13 2.73 2.70
CA GLN A 114 11.43 2.17 1.39
C GLN A 114 10.20 2.31 0.50
N MET A 115 10.42 2.83 -0.71
CA MET A 115 9.37 3.14 -1.66
C MET A 115 8.47 1.92 -1.87
N GLY A 116 7.18 2.05 -1.55
CA GLY A 116 6.17 0.99 -1.69
C GLY A 116 5.90 0.13 -0.45
N HIS A 117 6.63 0.31 0.67
CA HIS A 117 6.26 -0.35 1.93
C HIS A 117 4.93 0.19 2.48
N ARG A 118 4.04 -0.71 2.89
CA ARG A 118 2.74 -0.37 3.51
C ARG A 118 2.62 -1.02 4.88
N SER A 119 2.37 -0.19 5.89
CA SER A 119 2.24 -0.69 7.26
C SER A 119 1.01 -1.57 7.48
N PHE A 120 -0.03 -1.42 6.65
CA PHE A 120 -1.24 -2.24 6.71
C PHE A 120 -1.59 -2.81 5.33
N ARG A 121 -2.02 -4.07 5.32
CA ARG A 121 -2.64 -4.72 4.15
C ARG A 121 -4.02 -5.19 4.53
N ILE A 122 -5.06 -4.57 3.95
CA ILE A 122 -6.45 -4.88 4.26
C ILE A 122 -6.91 -6.11 3.47
N SER A 123 -7.51 -7.09 4.14
CA SER A 123 -8.12 -8.28 3.53
C SER A 123 -9.65 -8.25 3.51
N THR A 124 -10.27 -7.38 4.31
CA THR A 124 -11.73 -7.19 4.30
C THR A 124 -12.20 -6.60 2.96
N PRO A 125 -13.35 -7.05 2.41
CA PRO A 125 -13.99 -6.40 1.27
C PRO A 125 -14.32 -4.92 1.50
N TYR A 126 -14.46 -4.17 0.41
CA TYR A 126 -14.80 -2.76 0.45
C TYR A 126 -16.10 -2.48 1.23
N GLN A 127 -16.06 -1.47 2.10
CA GLN A 127 -17.19 -1.05 2.94
C GLN A 127 -17.39 0.47 2.83
N LYS A 128 -18.55 0.89 2.30
CA LYS A 128 -18.82 2.30 1.99
C LYS A 128 -18.66 3.24 3.19
N CYS A 129 -19.08 2.83 4.38
CA CYS A 129 -19.07 3.71 5.56
C CYS A 129 -17.67 3.97 6.15
N VAL A 130 -16.67 3.15 5.78
CA VAL A 130 -15.28 3.28 6.23
C VAL A 130 -14.30 3.48 5.07
N HIS A 131 -14.78 3.85 3.87
CA HIS A 131 -13.93 3.90 2.68
C HIS A 131 -12.73 4.85 2.86
N LYS A 132 -12.95 6.06 3.37
CA LYS A 132 -11.87 7.05 3.58
C LYS A 132 -10.80 6.52 4.52
N PHE A 133 -11.23 5.91 5.62
CA PHE A 133 -10.34 5.32 6.60
C PHE A 133 -9.59 4.11 6.04
N SER A 134 -10.26 3.26 5.26
CA SER A 134 -9.62 2.13 4.59
C SER A 134 -8.57 2.61 3.58
N PHE A 135 -8.86 3.67 2.82
CA PHE A 135 -7.87 4.29 1.92
C PHE A 135 -6.68 4.87 2.67
N PHE A 136 -6.90 5.53 3.80
CA PHE A 136 -5.82 6.04 4.63
C PHE A 136 -4.88 4.94 5.14
N LEU A 137 -5.43 3.81 5.61
CA LEU A 137 -4.62 2.67 6.03
C LEU A 137 -3.78 2.07 4.90
N LEU A 138 -4.18 2.28 3.63
CA LEU A 138 -3.44 1.80 2.46
C LEU A 138 -2.33 2.77 2.00
N ASN A 139 -2.24 3.97 2.57
CA ASN A 139 -1.18 4.93 2.29
C ASN A 139 0.12 4.56 3.00
N ASN A 140 1.20 5.26 2.64
CA ASN A 140 2.43 5.24 3.43
C ASN A 140 2.17 6.03 4.72
N LEU A 141 2.26 5.35 5.86
CA LEU A 141 1.96 5.92 7.16
C LEU A 141 3.24 6.11 7.98
N ASP A 142 3.40 7.31 8.53
CA ASP A 142 4.27 7.55 9.67
C ASP A 142 3.50 7.17 10.95
N ILE A 143 4.01 6.17 11.67
CA ILE A 143 3.47 5.73 12.95
C ILE A 143 4.47 6.07 14.04
N SER A 144 4.03 6.88 15.00
CA SER A 144 4.83 7.33 16.14
C SER A 144 4.10 7.10 17.45
N PHE A 145 4.88 6.99 18.53
CA PHE A 145 4.39 6.82 19.89
C PHE A 145 4.86 8.02 20.71
N GLU A 146 3.98 8.57 21.54
CA GLU A 146 4.39 9.57 22.52
C GLU A 146 5.38 8.95 23.53
N GLN A 147 6.15 9.79 24.23
CA GLN A 147 7.28 9.38 25.08
C GLN A 147 6.94 8.32 26.15
N GLN A 148 5.66 8.18 26.51
CA GLN A 148 5.16 7.22 27.50
C GLN A 148 4.46 6.00 26.88
N GLY A 149 4.40 5.90 25.54
CA GLY A 149 3.71 4.81 24.83
C GLY A 149 2.19 4.76 25.03
N LYS A 150 1.59 5.83 25.59
CA LYS A 150 0.15 5.89 25.88
C LYS A 150 -0.70 6.29 24.67
N VAL A 151 -0.09 7.03 23.76
CA VAL A 151 -0.72 7.54 22.54
C VAL A 151 0.11 7.11 21.35
N MET A 152 -0.56 6.53 20.37
CA MET A 152 -0.04 6.24 19.03
C MET A 152 -0.63 7.26 18.07
N LYS A 153 0.20 7.83 17.19
CA LYS A 153 -0.24 8.74 16.12
C LYS A 153 0.12 8.11 14.79
N MET A 154 -0.86 8.05 13.90
CA MET A 154 -0.67 7.69 12.49
C MET A 154 -0.87 8.92 11.64
N LYS A 155 0.04 9.19 10.72
CA LYS A 155 -0.03 10.30 9.77
C LYS A 155 0.30 9.81 8.37
N ALA A 156 -0.48 10.22 7.37
CA ALA A 156 -0.11 9.95 5.98
C ALA A 156 1.15 10.75 5.62
N ILE A 157 2.15 10.09 5.04
CA ILE A 157 3.32 10.76 4.49
C ILE A 157 2.88 11.37 3.16
N GLU A 158 2.96 12.70 3.05
CA GLU A 158 2.77 13.37 1.77
C GLU A 158 3.92 12.96 0.85
N GLU A 159 3.62 12.29 -0.26
CA GLU A 159 4.60 12.08 -1.33
C GLU A 159 4.96 13.46 -1.88
N ILE A 160 6.16 13.94 -1.55
CA ILE A 160 6.70 15.14 -2.18
C ILE A 160 6.82 14.81 -3.67
N PRO A 161 6.10 15.50 -4.57
CA PRO A 161 6.24 15.24 -5.99
C PRO A 161 7.70 15.47 -6.39
N PRO A 162 8.29 14.62 -7.25
CA PRO A 162 9.66 14.81 -7.68
C PRO A 162 9.81 16.23 -8.24
N PRO A 163 10.91 16.94 -7.91
CA PRO A 163 11.11 18.28 -8.43
C PRO A 163 11.03 18.21 -9.96
N THR A 164 10.12 18.98 -10.54
CA THR A 164 10.06 19.17 -11.99
C THR A 164 11.37 19.79 -12.43
N VAL A 165 12.30 18.96 -12.87
CA VAL A 165 13.50 19.41 -13.58
C VAL A 165 12.97 20.04 -14.87
N ARG A 166 13.02 21.38 -14.95
CA ARG A 166 12.80 22.06 -16.24
C ARG A 166 13.87 21.54 -17.19
N GLY A 167 13.43 20.88 -18.26
CA GLY A 167 14.31 20.35 -19.30
C GLY A 167 15.22 21.44 -19.84
N PHE A 168 16.46 21.03 -20.13
CA PHE A 168 17.51 21.81 -20.79
C PHE A 168 17.08 22.33 -22.16
#